data_AF-A0A1G9FZD1-F1
#
_entry.id   AF-A0A1G9FZD1-F1
#
_cell.length_a   1.000
_cell.length_b   1.000
_cell.length_c   1.000
_cell.angle_alpha   90.00
_cell.angle_beta   90.00
_cell.angle_gamma   90.00
#
_symmetry.space_group_name_H-M   'P 1'
#
loop_
_entity.id
_entity.type
_entity.pdbx_description
1 polymer ?
#
loop_
_entity_poly.entity_id
_entity_poly.type
_entity_poly.pdbx_seq_one_letter_code
_entity_poly.pdbx_strand_id
1 'polypeptide(L)' 'MSRSDHSDMRIGCPECEARVDASVPPGPGIHEERATNRLQGRETACRNCGHELELYYY' A
#
# COMPACT_ATOMS: atom_id res chain seq x y z
N MET A 1 -18.72 11.08 8.64
CA MET A 1 -17.31 11.26 8.21
C MET A 1 -16.77 9.88 7.90
N SER A 2 -16.64 9.51 6.62
CA SER A 2 -16.04 8.23 6.24
C SER A 2 -14.57 8.25 6.62
N ARG A 3 -14.19 7.52 7.66
CA ARG A 3 -12.79 7.19 7.88
C ARG A 3 -12.38 6.30 6.71
N SER A 4 -11.54 6.82 5.83
CA SER A 4 -10.76 5.96 4.96
C SER A 4 -9.84 5.17 5.90
N ASP A 5 -10.30 4.01 6.38
CA ASP A 5 -9.51 3.11 7.22
C ASP A 5 -8.46 2.44 6.34
N HIS A 6 -7.45 3.23 5.95
CA HIS A 6 -6.26 2.74 5.27
C HIS A 6 -5.57 1.70 6.16
N SER A 7 -5.21 0.56 5.58
CA SER A 7 -4.43 -0.45 6.28
C SER A 7 -2.95 -0.09 6.18
N ASP A 8 -2.30 0.10 7.32
CA ASP A 8 -0.85 0.24 7.40
C ASP A 8 -0.21 -1.15 7.23
N MET A 9 0.43 -1.36 6.09
CA MET A 9 1.26 -2.52 5.78
C MET A 9 2.73 -2.21 6.06
N ARG A 10 3.47 -3.20 6.56
CA ARG A 10 4.92 -3.12 6.70
C ARG A 10 5.58 -4.01 5.67
N ILE A 11 6.35 -3.40 4.78
CA ILE A 11 7.12 -4.09 3.75
C ILE A 11 8.62 -3.87 3.97
N GLY A 12 9.46 -4.76 3.44
CA GLY A 12 10.91 -4.57 3.44
C GLY A 12 11.34 -3.72 2.25
N CYS A 13 12.28 -2.80 2.48
CA CYS A 13 13.00 -2.15 1.39
C CYS A 13 13.99 -3.15 0.77
N PRO A 14 13.98 -3.38 -0.54
CA PRO A 14 14.87 -4.33 -1.21
C PRO A 14 16.34 -3.88 -1.16
N GLU A 15 16.61 -2.58 -1.05
CA GLU A 15 17.97 -2.04 -1.06
C GLU A 15 18.68 -2.09 0.29
N CYS A 16 17.96 -1.92 1.40
CA CYS A 16 18.56 -1.79 2.73
C CYS A 16 17.91 -2.65 3.81
N GLU A 17 16.95 -3.50 3.43
CA GLU A 17 16.18 -4.40 4.30
C GLU A 17 15.41 -3.68 5.43
N ALA A 18 15.40 -2.35 5.44
CA ALA A 18 14.66 -1.56 6.41
C ALA A 18 13.17 -1.72 6.21
N ARG A 19 12.41 -1.64 7.31
CA ARG A 19 10.95 -1.68 7.27
C ARG A 19 10.41 -0.34 6.75
N VAL A 20 9.53 -0.41 5.76
CA VAL A 20 8.80 0.72 5.20
C VAL A 20 7.33 0.53 5.54
N ASP A 21 6.76 1.52 6.22
CA ASP A 21 5.31 1.59 6.44
C ASP A 21 4.67 2.11 5.14
N ALA A 22 3.83 1.28 4.53
CA ALA A 22 3.08 1.56 3.33
C ALA A 22 1.59 1.54 3.65
N SER A 23 0.87 2.56 3.22
CA SER A 23 -0.58 2.63 3.40
C SER A 23 -1.24 2.11 2.13
N VAL A 24 -2.07 1.07 2.25
CA VAL A 24 -2.96 0.64 1.17
C VAL A 24 -4.40 0.94 1.60
N PRO A 25 -5.28 1.36 0.66
CA PRO A 25 -6.70 1.43 0.98
C PRO A 25 -7.18 0.05 1.47
N PRO A 26 -8.18 0.01 2.35
CA PRO A 26 -8.78 -1.26 2.74
C PRO A 26 -9.22 -1.95 1.45
N GLY A 27 -8.74 -3.17 1.22
CA GLY A 27 -9.11 -3.93 0.03
C GLY A 27 -10.63 -4.08 -0.05
N PRO A 28 -11.19 -4.44 -1.22
CA PRO A 28 -12.60 -4.73 -1.36
C PRO A 28 -13.05 -5.61 -0.20
N GLY A 29 -13.90 -5.08 0.68
CA GLY A 29 -14.56 -5.96 1.64
C GLY A 29 -15.22 -7.09 0.84
N ILE A 30 -15.25 -8.30 1.37
CA ILE A 30 -15.87 -9.50 0.76
C ILE A 30 -17.32 -9.33 0.25
N HIS A 31 -17.93 -8.16 0.44
CA HIS A 31 -19.27 -7.77 -0.01
C HIS A 31 -19.30 -6.68 -1.09
N GLU A 32 -18.16 -6.14 -1.52
CA GLU A 32 -18.09 -5.15 -2.60
C GLU A 32 -17.65 -5.81 -3.92
N GLU A 33 -18.54 -6.60 -4.53
CA GLU A 33 -18.41 -7.10 -5.92
C GLU A 33 -18.26 -5.96 -6.97
N ARG A 34 -18.26 -4.70 -6.55
CA ARG A 34 -18.08 -3.50 -7.39
C ARG A 34 -16.85 -2.66 -7.05
N ALA A 35 -16.05 -3.03 -6.07
CA ALA A 35 -14.75 -2.39 -5.89
C ALA A 35 -13.83 -2.90 -7.00
N THR A 36 -13.77 -2.09 -8.06
CA THR A 36 -12.81 -2.08 -9.15
C THR A 36 -11.79 -3.22 -9.14
N ASN A 37 -12.04 -4.25 -9.98
CA ASN A 37 -11.02 -5.21 -10.46
C ASN A 37 -9.96 -4.49 -11.33
N ARG A 38 -9.43 -3.37 -10.85
CA ARG A 38 -8.46 -2.52 -11.54
C ARG A 38 -7.25 -2.41 -10.65
N LEU A 39 -6.13 -2.92 -11.15
CA LEU A 39 -4.82 -2.77 -10.53
C LEU A 39 -4.60 -1.30 -10.18
N GLN A 40 -4.44 -1.02 -8.90
CA GLN A 40 -4.08 0.28 -8.38
C GLN A 40 -2.58 0.29 -8.10
N GLY A 41 -1.91 1.38 -8.49
CA GLY A 41 -0.52 1.64 -8.15
C GLY A 41 -0.41 2.72 -7.08
N ARG A 42 0.57 2.59 -6.19
CA ARG A 42 0.96 3.63 -5.23
C ARG A 42 2.48 3.67 -5.08
N GLU A 43 3.02 4.86 -5.07
CA GLU A 43 4.44 5.11 -4.79
C GLU A 43 4.65 5.43 -3.30
N THR A 44 5.74 4.93 -2.73
CA THR A 44 6.23 5.27 -1.40
C THR A 44 7.76 5.29 -1.42
N ALA A 45 8.39 5.98 -0.46
CA ALA A 45 9.85 6.03 -0.38
C ALA A 45 10.33 5.44 0.95
N CYS A 46 11.42 4.68 0.90
CA CYS A 46 12.10 4.22 2.08
C CYS A 46 12.78 5.42 2.78
N ARG A 47 12.38 5.71 4.02
CA ARG A 47 13.00 6.80 4.80
C ARG A 47 14.43 6.51 5.25
N ASN A 48 14.89 5.27 5.13
CA ASN A 48 16.24 4.87 5.56
C ASN A 48 17.29 5.12 4.46
N CYS A 49 17.03 4.68 3.22
CA CYS A 49 17.97 4.82 2.10
C CYS A 49 17.50 5.79 0.99
N GLY A 50 16.28 6.30 1.07
CA GLY A 50 15.70 7.19 0.05
C GLY A 50 15.18 6.47 -1.19
N HIS A 51 15.20 5.13 -1.22
CA HIS A 51 14.77 4.35 -2.39
C HIS A 51 13.25 4.41 -2.58
N GLU A 52 12.81 4.69 -3.81
CA GLU A 52 11.41 4.72 -4.19
C GLU A 52 10.88 3.30 -4.44
N LEU A 53 9.65 3.06 -4.03
CA LEU A 53 8.97 1.77 -4.04
C LEU A 53 7.60 1.94 -4.67
N GLU A 54 7.31 1.14 -5.69
CA GLU A 54 6.00 1.06 -6.32
C GLU A 54 5.25 -0.17 -5.80
N LEU A 55 4.01 0.06 -5.35
CA LEU A 55 3.14 -0.95 -4.78
C LEU A 55 1.89 -1.10 -5.63
N TYR A 56 1.56 -2.35 -5.95
CA TYR A 56 0.41 -2.68 -6.77
C TYR A 56 -0.56 -3.57 -5.99
N TYR A 57 -1.84 -3.20 -5.99
CA TYR A 57 -2.91 -3.92 -5.27
C TYR A 57 -4.21 -3.92 -6.09
N TYR A 58 -5.11 -4.85 -5.75
CA TYR A 58 -6.45 -4.98 -6.34
C TYR A 58 -7.52 -4.62 -5.31
#